data_AF-D8SH23-F1
#
_entry.id   AF-D8SH23-F1
#
_cell.length_a   1.000
_cell.length_b   1.000
_cell.length_c   1.000
_cell.angle_alpha   90.00
_cell.angle_beta   90.00
_cell.angle_gamma   90.00
#
_symmetry.space_group_name_H-M   'P 1'
#
loop_
_entity.id
_entity.type
_entity.pdbx_description
1 polymer ?
#
loop_
_entity_poly.entity_id
_entity_poly.type
_entity_poly.pdbx_seq_one_letter_code
_entity_poly.pdbx_strand_id
1 'polypeptide(L)'
;MKEESVFQFLVWIQFVRAALSFRRPVGIRTYGRHLTPRLSALPTLPSHLGWLLMEAPTLLVPALIFHRGKHAATAAPRLLLLLFLAHYFHRTLLYPLRLSRRSSSSTPMPLVTAVLAALFNALNTYIQLRWISHFGFYPERWIRSAQFAIGAFLFVAGMAINIWADGVLIALRKQRSSAKDSVSYRVPYGGLYEFVSCPNYLGEIVEWLGWAILTWSPAGLGFFLYTVATLAPRACAHHRWYVDKFPDYPRGRTPLIPFLC
;
A
#
# COMPACT_ATOMS: atom_id res chain seq x y z
N MET A 1 -21.06 -25.06 -4.26
CA MET A 1 -19.85 -24.87 -3.43
C MET A 1 -20.20 -23.90 -2.30
N LYS A 2 -19.92 -24.24 -1.03
CA LYS A 2 -20.22 -23.35 0.10
C LYS A 2 -19.33 -22.10 0.05
N GLU A 3 -19.86 -20.93 0.42
CA GLU A 3 -19.11 -19.65 0.41
C GLU A 3 -17.78 -19.75 1.16
N GLU A 4 -17.78 -20.46 2.29
CA GLU A 4 -16.59 -20.70 3.11
C GLU A 4 -15.44 -21.38 2.35
N SER A 5 -15.74 -22.40 1.54
CA SER A 5 -14.72 -23.10 0.77
C SER A 5 -14.10 -22.19 -0.30
N VAL A 6 -14.92 -21.36 -0.95
CA VAL A 6 -14.44 -20.34 -1.89
C VAL A 6 -13.55 -19.34 -1.16
N PHE A 7 -14.01 -18.85 0.00
CA PHE A 7 -13.27 -17.88 0.78
C PHE A 7 -11.91 -18.41 1.24
N GLN A 8 -11.84 -19.64 1.76
CA GLN A 8 -10.59 -20.26 2.17
C GLN A 8 -9.63 -20.42 0.98
N PHE A 9 -10.13 -20.80 -0.19
CA PHE A 9 -9.34 -20.84 -1.42
C PHE A 9 -8.78 -19.47 -1.80
N LEU A 10 -9.57 -18.39 -1.66
CA LEU A 10 -9.11 -17.02 -1.91
C LEU A 10 -8.03 -16.57 -0.92
N VAL A 11 -8.12 -16.98 0.35
CA VAL A 11 -7.06 -16.73 1.35
C VAL A 11 -5.77 -17.44 0.95
N TRP A 12 -5.84 -18.71 0.53
CA TRP A 12 -4.67 -19.44 0.04
C TRP A 12 -4.03 -18.79 -1.20
N ILE A 13 -4.84 -18.26 -2.11
CA ILE A 13 -4.35 -17.48 -3.25
C ILE A 13 -3.50 -16.28 -2.78
N GLN A 14 -3.85 -15.60 -1.68
CA GLN A 14 -3.02 -14.51 -1.17
C GLN A 14 -1.62 -14.99 -0.77
N PHE A 15 -1.52 -16.10 -0.04
CA PHE A 15 -0.23 -16.67 0.35
C PHE A 15 0.60 -17.10 -0.86
N VAL A 16 -0.02 -17.77 -1.83
CA VAL A 16 0.65 -18.14 -3.09
C VAL A 16 1.15 -16.90 -3.82
N ARG A 17 0.33 -15.85 -3.91
CA ARG A 17 0.73 -14.58 -4.55
C ARG A 17 1.86 -13.88 -3.80
N ALA A 18 1.86 -13.91 -2.46
CA ALA A 18 2.96 -13.38 -1.66
C ALA A 18 4.27 -14.11 -1.99
N ALA A 19 4.25 -15.45 -2.00
CA ALA A 19 5.42 -16.27 -2.35
C ALA A 19 5.92 -16.01 -3.79
N LEU A 20 5.01 -15.91 -4.75
CA LEU A 20 5.36 -15.60 -6.15
C LEU A 20 5.95 -14.20 -6.30
N SER A 21 5.42 -13.21 -5.59
CA SER A 21 5.88 -11.82 -5.63
C SER A 21 7.30 -11.68 -5.08
N PHE A 22 7.67 -12.50 -4.09
CA PHE A 22 9.03 -12.55 -3.56
C PHE A 22 10.04 -13.08 -4.61
N ARG A 23 9.68 -14.13 -5.34
CA ARG A 23 10.55 -14.75 -6.36
C ARG A 23 10.66 -13.94 -7.65
N ARG A 24 9.55 -13.33 -8.08
CA ARG A 24 9.47 -12.51 -9.28
C ARG A 24 8.70 -11.25 -8.93
N PRO A 25 9.37 -10.17 -8.53
CA PRO A 25 8.70 -8.95 -8.12
C PRO A 25 8.08 -8.23 -9.33
N VAL A 26 6.89 -8.68 -9.72
CA VAL A 26 6.12 -8.23 -10.90
C VAL A 26 5.80 -6.74 -10.81
N GLY A 27 5.62 -6.20 -9.60
CA GLY A 27 5.27 -4.80 -9.34
C GLY A 27 6.41 -3.79 -9.53
N ILE A 28 7.65 -4.24 -9.74
CA ILE A 28 8.78 -3.31 -9.91
C ILE A 28 8.64 -2.55 -11.23
N ARG A 29 8.18 -3.18 -12.32
CA ARG A 29 8.33 -2.67 -13.70
C ARG A 29 7.07 -2.06 -14.34
N THR A 30 6.03 -1.83 -13.55
CA THR A 30 4.69 -1.53 -14.08
C THR A 30 4.35 -0.05 -14.13
N TYR A 31 4.93 0.78 -13.27
CA TYR A 31 4.70 2.24 -13.26
C TYR A 31 5.77 3.04 -12.52
N GLY A 32 5.72 4.37 -12.69
CA GLY A 32 6.65 5.31 -12.06
C GLY A 32 8.03 5.25 -12.71
N ARG A 33 9.10 5.31 -11.90
CA ARG A 33 10.49 5.37 -12.38
C ARG A 33 10.99 4.11 -13.09
N HIS A 34 10.23 3.02 -12.98
CA HIS A 34 10.56 1.72 -13.53
C HIS A 34 9.58 1.31 -14.66
N LEU A 35 8.80 2.25 -15.18
CA LEU A 35 7.89 2.02 -16.30
C LEU A 35 8.68 1.54 -17.53
N THR A 36 8.28 0.41 -18.10
CA THR A 36 8.94 -0.18 -19.28
C THR A 36 8.46 0.44 -20.59
N PRO A 37 9.30 0.47 -21.65
CA PRO A 37 8.90 0.96 -22.98
C PRO A 37 7.64 0.29 -23.53
N ARG A 38 7.50 -1.03 -23.30
CA ARG A 38 6.34 -1.80 -23.74
C ARG A 38 5.04 -1.34 -23.08
N LEU A 39 5.07 -1.01 -21.79
CA LEU A 39 3.89 -0.54 -21.06
C LEU A 39 3.62 0.94 -21.30
N SER A 40 4.64 1.76 -21.55
CA SER A 40 4.45 3.17 -21.90
C SER A 40 3.82 3.38 -23.29
N ALA A 41 3.90 2.38 -24.18
CA ALA A 41 3.26 2.40 -25.49
C ALA A 41 1.74 2.08 -25.46
N LEU A 42 1.22 1.60 -24.33
CA LEU A 42 -0.21 1.31 -24.15
C LEU A 42 -0.98 2.57 -23.75
N PRO A 43 -2.34 2.57 -23.85
CA PRO A 43 -3.16 3.67 -23.36
C PRO A 43 -2.82 4.04 -21.91
N THR A 44 -2.58 5.33 -21.67
CA THR A 44 -2.24 5.87 -20.35
C THR A 44 -3.31 6.83 -19.86
N LEU A 45 -3.32 7.06 -18.55
CA LEU A 45 -4.16 8.05 -17.90
C LEU A 45 -3.32 8.93 -16.96
N PRO A 46 -3.79 10.15 -16.64
CA PRO A 46 -3.16 10.98 -15.63
C PRO A 46 -2.96 10.20 -14.32
N SER A 47 -1.78 10.33 -13.71
CA SER A 47 -1.40 9.49 -12.57
C SER A 47 -2.43 9.53 -11.43
N HIS A 48 -2.99 10.70 -11.10
CA HIS A 48 -3.99 10.85 -10.05
C HIS A 48 -5.29 10.08 -10.37
N LEU A 49 -5.73 10.04 -11.63
CA LEU A 49 -6.87 9.22 -12.05
C LEU A 49 -6.53 7.73 -12.01
N GLY A 50 -5.29 7.36 -12.36
CA GLY A 50 -4.80 5.99 -12.21
C GLY A 50 -4.84 5.49 -10.77
N TRP A 51 -4.36 6.33 -9.83
CA TRP A 51 -4.43 6.04 -8.40
C TRP A 51 -5.88 5.97 -7.89
N LEU A 52 -6.73 6.91 -8.29
CA LEU A 52 -8.15 6.86 -7.91
C LEU A 52 -8.82 5.58 -8.41
N LEU A 53 -8.63 5.22 -9.69
CA LEU A 53 -9.23 4.04 -10.29
C LEU A 53 -8.76 2.75 -9.60
N MET A 54 -7.46 2.61 -9.36
CA MET A 54 -6.95 1.37 -8.78
C MET A 54 -7.32 1.18 -7.31
N GLU A 55 -7.46 2.26 -6.54
CA GLU A 55 -7.79 2.18 -5.11
C GLU A 55 -9.31 2.24 -4.86
N ALA A 56 -10.13 2.76 -5.78
CA ALA A 56 -11.58 2.89 -5.61
C ALA A 56 -12.31 1.64 -5.06
N PRO A 57 -11.99 0.40 -5.47
CA PRO A 57 -12.65 -0.79 -4.94
C PRO A 57 -12.53 -0.95 -3.41
N THR A 58 -11.49 -0.37 -2.81
CA THR A 58 -11.22 -0.44 -1.36
C THR A 58 -12.23 0.32 -0.51
N LEU A 59 -12.99 1.25 -1.12
CA LEU A 59 -14.10 1.98 -0.49
C LEU A 59 -15.47 1.45 -0.94
N LEU A 60 -15.57 1.00 -2.20
CA LEU A 60 -16.83 0.50 -2.76
C LEU A 60 -17.20 -0.90 -2.26
N VAL A 61 -16.24 -1.83 -2.24
CA VAL A 61 -16.48 -3.21 -1.77
C VAL A 61 -16.97 -3.27 -0.31
N PRO A 62 -16.35 -2.57 0.67
CA PRO A 62 -16.83 -2.54 2.05
C PRO A 62 -18.28 -2.09 2.15
N ALA A 63 -18.66 -1.01 1.44
CA ALA A 63 -20.02 -0.47 1.46
C ALA A 63 -21.04 -1.52 1.01
N LEU A 64 -20.68 -2.35 0.03
CA LEU A 64 -21.53 -3.40 -0.51
C LEU A 64 -21.60 -4.64 0.38
N ILE A 65 -20.48 -5.10 0.96
CA ILE A 65 -20.43 -6.45 1.57
C ILE A 65 -20.43 -6.45 3.10
N PHE A 66 -19.94 -5.40 3.74
CA PHE A 66 -19.60 -5.47 5.17
C PHE A 66 -20.83 -5.70 6.05
N HIS A 67 -21.93 -4.99 5.75
CA HIS A 67 -23.19 -5.10 6.50
C HIS A 67 -23.87 -6.47 6.38
N ARG A 68 -23.46 -7.32 5.41
CA ARG A 68 -23.97 -8.68 5.21
C ARG A 68 -23.22 -9.73 6.03
N GLY A 69 -22.30 -9.31 6.89
CA GLY A 69 -21.54 -10.18 7.78
C GLY A 69 -22.30 -10.50 9.07
N LYS A 70 -22.17 -11.73 9.58
CA LYS A 70 -22.80 -12.18 10.85
C LYS A 70 -22.39 -11.31 12.04
N HIS A 71 -21.18 -10.75 12.01
CA HIS A 71 -20.58 -9.98 13.10
C HIS A 71 -20.47 -8.49 12.79
N ALA A 72 -21.02 -8.01 11.68
CA ALA A 72 -20.87 -6.63 11.20
C ALA A 72 -21.37 -5.56 12.20
N ALA A 73 -22.30 -5.91 13.07
CA ALA A 73 -22.85 -5.01 14.08
C ALA A 73 -22.01 -4.93 15.37
N THR A 74 -21.05 -5.83 15.56
CA THR A 74 -20.24 -5.89 16.79
C THR A 74 -19.12 -4.84 16.80
N ALA A 75 -18.68 -4.44 17.98
CA ALA A 75 -17.75 -3.32 18.15
C ALA A 75 -16.39 -3.56 17.47
N ALA A 76 -15.80 -4.75 17.61
CA ALA A 76 -14.46 -5.04 17.09
C ALA A 76 -14.40 -4.97 15.55
N PRO A 77 -15.27 -5.67 14.79
CA PRO A 77 -15.37 -5.51 13.34
C PRO A 77 -15.59 -4.07 12.88
N ARG A 78 -16.42 -3.28 13.57
CA ARG A 78 -16.63 -1.87 13.21
C ARG A 78 -15.37 -1.02 13.40
N LEU A 79 -14.64 -1.20 14.49
CA LEU A 79 -13.38 -0.50 14.71
C LEU A 79 -12.32 -0.90 13.67
N LEU A 80 -12.22 -2.19 13.34
CA LEU A 80 -11.33 -2.67 12.29
C LEU A 80 -11.71 -2.11 10.91
N LEU A 81 -13.02 -2.03 10.59
CA LEU A 81 -13.50 -1.36 9.39
C LEU A 81 -13.11 0.11 9.37
N LEU A 82 -13.27 0.83 10.48
CA LEU A 82 -12.90 2.25 10.56
C LEU A 82 -11.41 2.47 10.32
N LEU A 83 -10.53 1.64 10.89
CA LEU A 83 -9.09 1.70 10.64
C LEU A 83 -8.76 1.42 9.16
N PHE A 84 -9.35 0.37 8.59
CA PHE A 84 -9.18 0.02 7.18
C PHE A 84 -9.65 1.16 6.25
N LEU A 85 -10.84 1.71 6.51
CA LEU A 85 -11.38 2.83 5.75
C LEU A 85 -10.59 4.11 5.97
N ALA A 86 -10.00 4.36 7.14
CA ALA A 86 -9.15 5.52 7.36
C ALA A 86 -7.92 5.49 6.44
N HIS A 87 -7.22 4.36 6.37
CA HIS A 87 -6.13 4.15 5.42
C HIS A 87 -6.59 4.39 3.98
N TYR A 88 -7.63 3.66 3.57
CA TYR A 88 -8.07 3.67 2.17
C TYR A 88 -8.79 4.95 1.76
N PHE A 89 -9.39 5.70 2.68
CA PHE A 89 -9.90 7.04 2.42
C PHE A 89 -8.76 8.00 2.11
N HIS A 90 -7.68 7.94 2.90
CA HIS A 90 -6.47 8.70 2.59
C HIS A 90 -5.87 8.27 1.24
N ARG A 91 -5.67 6.96 1.02
CA ARG A 91 -5.00 6.43 -0.17
C ARG A 91 -5.80 6.61 -1.46
N THR A 92 -7.13 6.47 -1.40
CA THR A 92 -8.02 6.55 -2.57
C THR A 92 -8.40 7.99 -2.91
N LEU A 93 -8.61 8.85 -1.92
CA LEU A 93 -9.14 10.20 -2.15
C LEU A 93 -8.09 11.27 -1.86
N LEU A 94 -7.56 11.33 -0.64
CA LEU A 94 -6.69 12.45 -0.23
C LEU A 94 -5.36 12.46 -0.98
N TYR A 95 -4.73 11.29 -1.16
CA TYR A 95 -3.45 11.17 -1.86
C TYR A 95 -3.57 11.54 -3.35
N PRO A 96 -4.53 11.00 -4.14
CA PRO A 96 -4.71 11.40 -5.53
C PRO A 96 -5.10 12.87 -5.69
N LEU A 97 -5.90 13.43 -4.79
CA LEU A 97 -6.23 14.86 -4.79
C LEU A 97 -4.99 15.74 -4.57
N ARG A 98 -4.13 15.36 -3.61
CA ARG A 98 -2.85 16.05 -3.38
C ARG A 98 -1.91 15.93 -4.59
N LEU A 99 -1.95 14.80 -5.28
CA LEU A 99 -1.17 14.56 -6.49
C LEU A 99 -1.67 15.43 -7.66
N SER A 100 -2.99 15.46 -7.89
CA SER A 100 -3.62 16.25 -8.95
C SER A 100 -3.30 17.74 -8.84
N ARG A 101 -3.46 18.31 -7.64
CA ARG A 101 -3.23 19.75 -7.37
C ARG A 101 -1.78 20.21 -7.52
N ARG A 102 -0.81 19.28 -7.51
CA ARG A 102 0.62 19.61 -7.36
C ARG A 102 1.52 19.04 -8.44
N SER A 103 0.96 18.36 -9.45
CA SER A 103 1.75 17.60 -10.41
C SER A 103 1.26 17.78 -11.84
N SER A 104 1.61 18.91 -12.47
CA SER A 104 1.48 19.10 -13.93
C SER A 104 2.41 18.18 -14.74
N SER A 105 3.42 17.52 -14.11
CA SER A 105 4.40 16.65 -14.78
C SER A 105 4.52 15.24 -14.17
N SER A 106 3.43 14.61 -13.73
CA SER A 106 3.52 13.20 -13.30
C SER A 106 3.66 12.30 -14.52
N THR A 107 4.57 11.32 -14.47
CA THR A 107 4.60 10.23 -15.45
C THR A 107 3.21 9.58 -15.53
N PRO A 108 2.60 9.51 -16.73
CA PRO A 108 1.31 8.85 -16.91
C PRO A 108 1.34 7.39 -16.43
N MET A 109 0.20 6.90 -15.96
CA MET A 109 0.06 5.50 -15.55
C MET A 109 -0.53 4.70 -16.72
N PRO A 110 -0.03 3.49 -17.04
CA PRO A 110 -0.70 2.61 -17.99
C PRO A 110 -2.07 2.18 -17.47
N LEU A 111 -3.12 2.27 -18.30
CA LEU A 111 -4.50 1.91 -17.92
C LEU A 111 -4.59 0.45 -17.45
N VAL A 112 -3.90 -0.45 -18.15
CA VAL A 112 -3.83 -1.87 -17.77
C VAL A 112 -3.29 -2.07 -16.34
N THR A 113 -2.34 -1.24 -15.92
CA THR A 113 -1.79 -1.31 -14.55
C THR A 113 -2.83 -0.88 -13.53
N ALA A 114 -3.56 0.20 -13.80
CA ALA A 114 -4.62 0.68 -12.92
C ALA A 114 -5.76 -0.33 -12.78
N VAL A 115 -6.20 -0.94 -13.90
CA VAL A 115 -7.28 -1.94 -13.91
C VAL A 115 -6.88 -3.22 -13.17
N LEU A 116 -5.67 -3.75 -13.42
CA LEU A 116 -5.20 -4.95 -12.71
C LEU A 116 -5.05 -4.72 -11.21
N ALA A 117 -4.59 -3.53 -10.82
CA ALA A 117 -4.52 -3.13 -9.41
C ALA A 117 -5.92 -2.94 -8.80
N ALA A 118 -6.89 -2.40 -9.53
CA ALA A 118 -8.29 -2.33 -9.10
C ALA A 118 -8.88 -3.72 -8.81
N LEU A 119 -8.68 -4.67 -9.72
CA LEU A 119 -9.14 -6.05 -9.54
C LEU A 119 -8.48 -6.72 -8.33
N PHE A 120 -7.18 -6.50 -8.13
CA PHE A 120 -6.49 -6.96 -6.93
C PHE A 120 -7.08 -6.35 -5.67
N ASN A 121 -7.27 -5.03 -5.64
CA ASN A 121 -7.80 -4.31 -4.48
C ASN A 121 -9.23 -4.71 -4.16
N ALA A 122 -10.07 -4.97 -5.18
CA ALA A 122 -11.42 -5.49 -4.99
C ALA A 122 -11.38 -6.86 -4.28
N LEU A 123 -10.54 -7.77 -4.77
CA LEU A 123 -10.38 -9.10 -4.19
C LEU A 123 -9.79 -9.06 -2.79
N ASN A 124 -8.70 -8.30 -2.57
CA ASN A 124 -8.06 -8.17 -1.27
C ASN A 124 -9.05 -7.59 -0.25
N THR A 125 -9.75 -6.50 -0.61
CA THR A 125 -10.74 -5.88 0.27
C THR A 125 -11.87 -6.84 0.62
N TYR A 126 -12.35 -7.60 -0.36
CA TYR A 126 -13.32 -8.67 -0.09
C TYR A 126 -12.77 -9.67 0.93
N ILE A 127 -11.56 -10.18 0.75
CA ILE A 127 -10.98 -11.18 1.65
C ILE A 127 -10.80 -10.62 3.06
N GLN A 128 -10.23 -9.41 3.20
CA GLN A 128 -9.99 -8.79 4.50
C GLN A 128 -11.30 -8.53 5.26
N LEU A 129 -12.25 -7.86 4.60
CA LEU A 129 -13.46 -7.42 5.27
C LEU A 129 -14.51 -8.50 5.40
N ARG A 130 -14.50 -9.52 4.53
CA ARG A 130 -15.36 -10.69 4.71
C ARG A 130 -14.86 -11.60 5.83
N TRP A 131 -13.53 -11.70 6.04
CA TRP A 131 -13.01 -12.29 7.28
C TRP A 131 -13.57 -11.54 8.49
N ILE A 132 -13.36 -10.22 8.56
CA ILE A 132 -13.71 -9.43 9.74
C ILE A 132 -15.22 -9.42 10.02
N SER A 133 -16.05 -9.31 8.99
CA SER A 133 -17.49 -9.17 9.15
C SER A 133 -18.22 -10.50 9.30
N HIS A 134 -17.69 -11.62 8.79
CA HIS A 134 -18.43 -12.89 8.69
C HIS A 134 -17.71 -14.12 9.24
N PHE A 135 -16.46 -14.39 8.85
CA PHE A 135 -15.78 -15.65 9.18
C PHE A 135 -14.98 -15.60 10.48
N GLY A 136 -14.38 -14.44 10.78
CA GLY A 136 -13.64 -14.19 12.01
C GLY A 136 -14.60 -13.88 13.16
N PHE A 137 -14.28 -14.40 14.34
CA PHE A 137 -15.00 -14.12 15.57
C PHE A 137 -14.12 -13.31 16.51
N TYR A 138 -14.61 -12.14 16.92
CA TYR A 138 -13.92 -11.24 17.85
C TYR A 138 -14.79 -11.02 19.08
N PRO A 139 -14.45 -11.62 20.24
CA PRO A 139 -15.20 -11.34 21.47
C PRO A 139 -15.00 -9.89 21.90
N GLU A 140 -15.92 -9.31 22.68
CA GLU A 140 -15.83 -7.90 23.10
C GLU A 140 -14.52 -7.56 23.81
N ARG A 141 -13.97 -8.52 24.59
CA ARG A 141 -12.67 -8.38 25.25
C ARG A 141 -11.49 -8.18 24.28
N TRP A 142 -11.66 -8.50 22.99
CA TRP A 142 -10.60 -8.36 21.98
C TRP A 142 -10.08 -6.93 21.89
N ILE A 143 -10.97 -5.93 21.96
CA ILE A 143 -10.59 -4.50 21.87
C ILE A 143 -9.71 -4.07 23.06
N ARG A 144 -9.82 -4.78 24.19
CA ARG A 144 -9.03 -4.54 25.40
C ARG A 144 -7.77 -5.40 25.49
N SER A 145 -7.50 -6.23 24.48
CA SER A 145 -6.33 -7.12 24.46
C SER A 145 -5.05 -6.35 24.17
N ALA A 146 -3.92 -6.87 24.67
CA ALA A 146 -2.60 -6.31 24.35
C ALA A 146 -2.31 -6.38 22.84
N GLN A 147 -2.75 -7.45 22.17
CA GLN A 147 -2.63 -7.63 20.73
C GLN A 147 -3.32 -6.49 19.98
N PHE A 148 -4.56 -6.15 20.37
CA PHE A 148 -5.29 -5.05 19.73
C PHE A 148 -4.60 -3.70 19.95
N ALA A 149 -4.11 -3.44 21.16
CA ALA A 149 -3.38 -2.20 21.48
C ALA A 149 -2.07 -2.08 20.67
N ILE A 150 -1.26 -3.13 20.63
CA ILE A 150 0.00 -3.18 19.86
C ILE A 150 -0.28 -3.04 18.37
N GLY A 151 -1.26 -3.79 17.86
CA GLY A 151 -1.65 -3.75 16.46
C GLY A 151 -2.16 -2.36 16.04
N ALA A 152 -2.99 -1.73 16.86
CA ALA A 152 -3.47 -0.37 16.62
C ALA A 152 -2.34 0.66 16.62
N PHE A 153 -1.41 0.57 17.58
CA PHE A 153 -0.24 1.43 17.63
C PHE A 153 0.61 1.30 16.37
N LEU A 154 0.95 0.08 15.96
CA LEU A 154 1.73 -0.17 14.75
C LEU A 154 1.00 0.30 13.48
N PHE A 155 -0.31 0.06 13.40
CA PHE A 155 -1.13 0.51 12.28
C PHE A 155 -1.08 2.04 12.12
N VAL A 156 -1.38 2.77 13.20
CA VAL A 156 -1.41 4.24 13.19
C VAL A 156 -0.01 4.83 12.98
N ALA A 157 1.03 4.28 13.64
CA ALA A 157 2.40 4.73 13.46
C ALA A 157 2.89 4.50 12.02
N GLY A 158 2.62 3.32 11.45
CA GLY A 158 2.94 3.00 10.07
C GLY A 158 2.25 3.92 9.07
N MET A 159 0.94 4.16 9.27
CA MET A 159 0.15 5.09 8.46
C MET A 159 0.71 6.52 8.54
N ALA A 160 1.06 7.00 9.74
CA ALA A 160 1.63 8.32 9.93
C ALA A 160 2.97 8.48 9.19
N ILE A 161 3.86 7.48 9.29
CA ILE A 161 5.13 7.43 8.56
C ILE A 161 4.89 7.44 7.05
N ASN A 162 3.95 6.62 6.55
CA ASN A 162 3.62 6.54 5.14
C ASN A 162 3.13 7.89 4.59
N ILE A 163 2.17 8.51 5.27
CA ILE A 163 1.57 9.79 4.88
C ILE A 163 2.61 10.91 4.90
N TRP A 164 3.43 10.97 5.95
CA TRP A 164 4.50 11.96 6.06
C TRP A 164 5.51 11.81 4.91
N ALA A 165 5.99 10.59 4.67
CA ALA A 165 6.99 10.31 3.63
C ALA A 165 6.46 10.61 2.22
N ASP A 166 5.24 10.18 1.91
CA ASP A 166 4.59 10.52 0.63
C ASP A 166 4.39 12.04 0.49
N GLY A 167 4.11 12.75 1.59
CA GLY A 167 4.05 14.21 1.65
C GLY A 167 5.36 14.87 1.22
N VAL A 168 6.51 14.40 1.71
CA VAL A 168 7.84 14.85 1.31
C VAL A 168 8.06 14.61 -0.19
N LEU A 169 7.74 13.43 -0.70
CA LEU A 169 7.90 13.11 -2.13
C LEU A 169 7.02 13.98 -3.03
N ILE A 170 5.78 14.28 -2.61
CA ILE A 170 4.88 15.17 -3.34
C ILE A 170 5.45 16.61 -3.35
N ALA A 171 6.01 17.08 -2.23
CA ALA A 171 6.63 18.41 -2.16
C ALA A 171 7.83 18.54 -3.11
N LEU A 172 8.66 17.49 -3.22
CA LEU A 172 9.78 17.46 -4.17
C LEU A 172 9.32 17.52 -5.63
N ARG A 173 8.16 16.95 -5.97
CA ARG A 173 7.58 17.06 -7.32
C ARG A 173 7.17 18.50 -7.66
N LYS A 174 6.67 19.27 -6.68
CA LYS A 174 6.33 20.69 -6.88
C LYS A 174 7.57 21.50 -7.25
N GLN A 175 8.68 21.30 -6.55
CA GLN A 175 9.95 22.00 -6.83
C GLN A 175 10.50 21.69 -8.23
N ARG A 176 10.17 20.51 -8.80
CA ARG A 176 10.52 20.14 -10.16
C ARG A 176 9.73 20.92 -11.21
N SER A 177 8.42 21.11 -11.02
CA SER A 177 7.57 21.80 -12.01
C SER A 177 7.95 23.27 -12.25
N SER A 178 8.74 23.88 -11.37
CA SER A 178 9.25 25.25 -11.49
C SER A 178 10.64 25.35 -12.13
N ALA A 179 11.36 24.23 -12.32
CA ALA A 179 12.67 24.21 -12.95
C ALA A 179 12.53 23.88 -14.46
N LYS A 180 13.33 24.54 -15.30
CA LYS A 180 13.33 24.38 -16.77
C LYS A 180 13.69 22.96 -17.25
N ASP A 181 14.20 22.11 -16.36
CA ASP A 181 14.58 20.72 -16.66
C ASP A 181 13.39 19.77 -16.52
N SER A 182 12.83 19.43 -17.67
CA SER A 182 11.85 18.35 -17.80
C SER A 182 12.45 17.03 -17.29
N VAL A 183 11.88 16.47 -16.23
CA VAL A 183 12.03 15.06 -15.83
C VAL A 183 13.25 14.67 -14.97
N SER A 184 13.98 15.61 -14.35
CA SER A 184 15.00 15.21 -13.37
C SER A 184 14.38 14.84 -12.02
N TYR A 185 14.68 13.64 -11.51
CA TYR A 185 14.31 13.22 -10.15
C TYR A 185 15.23 13.90 -9.14
N ARG A 186 14.80 14.01 -7.87
CA ARG A 186 15.63 14.55 -6.77
C ARG A 186 15.76 13.54 -5.63
N VAL A 187 16.86 13.65 -4.88
CA VAL A 187 17.09 12.89 -3.65
C VAL A 187 16.27 13.52 -2.52
N PRO A 188 15.42 12.75 -1.80
CA PRO A 188 14.72 13.24 -0.62
C PRO A 188 15.66 13.33 0.58
N TYR A 189 15.51 14.37 1.40
CA TYR A 189 16.27 14.60 2.63
C TYR A 189 15.31 14.95 3.78
N GLY A 190 15.78 14.78 5.02
CA GLY A 190 15.07 15.08 6.27
C GLY A 190 14.30 13.89 6.86
N GLY A 191 14.26 13.84 8.20
CA GLY A 191 13.55 12.81 8.96
C GLY A 191 14.04 11.40 8.64
N LEU A 192 13.11 10.45 8.46
CA LEU A 192 13.47 9.06 8.15
C LEU A 192 14.20 8.87 6.82
N TYR A 193 14.13 9.84 5.90
CA TYR A 193 14.89 9.76 4.65
C TYR A 193 16.40 9.79 4.89
N GLU A 194 16.88 10.29 6.03
CA GLU A 194 18.32 10.25 6.36
C GLU A 194 18.83 8.84 6.63
N PHE A 195 17.96 7.92 7.03
CA PHE A 195 18.31 6.55 7.36
C PHE A 195 17.94 5.56 6.27
N VAL A 196 16.80 5.78 5.60
CA VAL A 196 16.25 4.82 4.63
C VAL A 196 15.78 5.48 3.34
N SER A 197 15.93 4.78 2.21
CA SER A 197 15.54 5.29 0.90
C SER A 197 14.03 5.34 0.68
N CYS A 198 13.28 4.44 1.32
CA CYS A 198 11.84 4.26 1.09
C CYS A 198 11.06 4.21 2.41
N PRO A 199 11.06 5.29 3.23
CA PRO A 199 10.33 5.33 4.49
C PRO A 199 8.82 5.21 4.28
N ASN A 200 8.28 5.62 3.13
CA ASN A 200 6.86 5.40 2.81
C ASN A 200 6.52 3.90 2.71
N TYR A 201 7.39 3.10 2.10
CA TYR A 201 7.21 1.64 2.04
C TYR A 201 7.45 0.98 3.39
N LEU A 202 8.40 1.49 4.19
CA LEU A 202 8.59 1.03 5.57
C LEU A 202 7.31 1.27 6.39
N GLY A 203 6.75 2.49 6.34
CA GLY A 203 5.51 2.83 7.02
C GLY A 203 4.35 1.92 6.62
N GLU A 204 4.20 1.65 5.32
CA GLU A 204 3.15 0.76 4.81
C GLU A 204 3.34 -0.70 5.28
N ILE A 205 4.57 -1.20 5.34
CA ILE A 205 4.88 -2.53 5.90
C ILE A 205 4.53 -2.59 7.40
N VAL A 206 4.92 -1.58 8.18
CA VAL A 206 4.61 -1.49 9.62
C VAL A 206 3.11 -1.38 9.85
N GLU A 207 2.40 -0.63 9.02
CA GLU A 207 0.95 -0.47 9.08
C GLU A 207 0.24 -1.81 8.88
N TRP A 208 0.61 -2.55 7.83
CA TRP A 208 0.00 -3.84 7.54
C TRP A 208 0.44 -4.96 8.51
N LEU A 209 1.60 -4.83 9.17
CA LEU A 209 1.95 -5.67 10.31
C LEU A 209 0.98 -5.43 11.47
N GLY A 210 0.71 -4.16 11.78
CA GLY A 210 -0.31 -3.77 12.76
C GLY A 210 -1.69 -4.34 12.42
N TRP A 211 -2.08 -4.29 11.14
CA TRP A 211 -3.32 -4.91 10.65
C TRP A 211 -3.37 -6.43 10.84
N ALA A 212 -2.27 -7.14 10.54
CA ALA A 212 -2.19 -8.58 10.74
C ALA A 212 -2.37 -8.96 12.22
N ILE A 213 -1.81 -8.17 13.13
CA ILE A 213 -1.97 -8.33 14.58
C ILE A 213 -3.40 -7.98 15.03
N LEU A 214 -3.94 -6.86 14.57
CA LEU A 214 -5.30 -6.39 14.88
C LEU A 214 -6.39 -7.40 14.51
N THR A 215 -6.26 -7.99 13.32
CA THR A 215 -7.22 -8.97 12.81
C THR A 215 -6.92 -10.39 13.29
N TRP A 216 -5.68 -10.65 13.72
CA TRP A 216 -5.21 -11.98 14.15
C TRP A 216 -5.68 -13.10 13.20
N SER A 217 -5.56 -12.86 11.90
CA SER A 217 -6.26 -13.63 10.88
C SER A 217 -5.32 -14.12 9.78
N PRO A 218 -5.62 -15.28 9.15
CA PRO A 218 -4.93 -15.71 7.95
C PRO A 218 -5.07 -14.70 6.80
N ALA A 219 -6.21 -14.03 6.68
CA ALA A 219 -6.45 -12.99 5.68
C ALA A 219 -5.49 -11.79 5.88
N GLY A 220 -5.41 -11.27 7.11
CA GLY A 220 -4.55 -10.15 7.46
C GLY A 220 -3.06 -10.49 7.34
N LEU A 221 -2.67 -11.69 7.80
CA LEU A 221 -1.30 -12.19 7.65
C LEU A 221 -0.91 -12.36 6.17
N GLY A 222 -1.80 -12.96 5.37
CA GLY A 222 -1.58 -13.14 3.93
C GLY A 222 -1.34 -11.81 3.22
N PHE A 223 -2.10 -10.77 3.58
CA PHE A 223 -1.92 -9.45 3.00
C PHE A 223 -0.64 -8.77 3.49
N PHE A 224 -0.30 -8.87 4.77
CA PHE A 224 0.99 -8.38 5.27
C PHE A 224 2.17 -9.01 4.52
N LEU A 225 2.19 -10.34 4.37
CA LEU A 225 3.25 -11.03 3.63
C LEU A 225 3.28 -10.61 2.17
N TYR A 226 2.11 -10.42 1.53
CA TYR A 226 2.03 -9.91 0.17
C TYR A 226 2.61 -8.50 0.04
N THR A 227 2.30 -7.61 0.99
CA THR A 227 2.85 -6.26 1.07
C THR A 227 4.37 -6.29 1.20
N VAL A 228 4.92 -7.07 2.13
CA VAL A 228 6.38 -7.22 2.28
C VAL A 228 7.01 -7.74 1.00
N ALA A 229 6.45 -8.80 0.40
CA ALA A 229 6.96 -9.41 -0.81
C ALA A 229 6.92 -8.49 -2.03
N THR A 230 6.03 -7.49 -2.04
CA THR A 230 5.89 -6.53 -3.14
C THR A 230 6.73 -5.27 -2.91
N LEU A 231 6.71 -4.73 -1.68
CA LEU A 231 7.35 -3.45 -1.36
C LEU A 231 8.83 -3.59 -1.06
N ALA A 232 9.28 -4.68 -0.43
CA ALA A 232 10.70 -4.84 -0.10
C ALA A 232 11.61 -4.96 -1.32
N PRO A 233 11.35 -5.83 -2.31
CA PRO A 233 12.15 -5.86 -3.53
C PRO A 233 12.12 -4.53 -4.30
N ARG A 234 10.98 -3.82 -4.24
CA ARG A 234 10.81 -2.51 -4.88
C ARG A 234 11.62 -1.42 -4.19
N ALA A 235 11.69 -1.44 -2.86
CA ALA A 235 12.55 -0.53 -2.10
C ALA A 235 14.03 -0.75 -2.45
N CYS A 236 14.48 -2.00 -2.52
CA CYS A 236 15.84 -2.33 -2.94
C CYS A 236 16.14 -1.85 -4.36
N ALA A 237 15.18 -1.99 -5.28
CA ALA A 237 15.31 -1.45 -6.64
C ALA A 237 15.36 0.09 -6.66
N HIS A 238 14.58 0.78 -5.82
CA HIS A 238 14.66 2.24 -5.70
C HIS A 238 15.98 2.69 -5.10
N HIS A 239 16.49 2.00 -4.08
CA HIS A 239 17.76 2.28 -3.45
C HIS A 239 18.91 2.17 -4.46
N ARG A 240 19.03 1.03 -5.16
CA ARG A 240 20.03 0.84 -6.22
C ARG A 240 19.95 1.93 -7.29
N TRP A 241 18.74 2.21 -7.76
CA TRP A 241 18.54 3.26 -8.75
C TRP A 241 18.96 4.65 -8.25
N TYR A 242 18.80 4.95 -6.96
CA TYR A 242 19.28 6.21 -6.38
C TYR A 242 20.81 6.26 -6.33
N VAL A 243 21.45 5.16 -5.91
CA VAL A 243 22.92 5.03 -5.88
C VAL A 243 23.51 5.19 -7.28
N ASP A 244 22.92 4.53 -8.29
CA ASP A 244 23.42 4.57 -9.66
C ASP A 244 23.21 5.94 -10.32
N LYS A 245 22.12 6.64 -9.98
CA LYS A 245 21.72 7.88 -10.65
C LYS A 245 22.33 9.14 -10.03
N PHE A 246 22.55 9.16 -8.72
CA PHE A 246 23.00 10.37 -8.02
C PHE A 246 24.38 10.13 -7.39
N PRO A 247 25.44 10.76 -7.93
CA PRO A 247 26.79 10.64 -7.37
C PRO A 247 26.87 11.03 -5.90
N ASP A 248 26.07 12.02 -5.48
CA ASP A 248 26.02 12.54 -4.12
C ASP A 248 24.99 11.82 -3.23
N TYR A 249 24.51 10.63 -3.61
CA TYR A 249 23.54 9.89 -2.80
C TYR A 249 24.17 9.45 -1.45
N PRO A 250 23.51 9.69 -0.29
CA PRO A 250 24.10 9.34 1.00
C PRO A 250 24.33 7.83 1.16
N ARG A 251 25.61 7.45 1.31
CA ARG A 251 26.05 6.04 1.37
C ARG A 251 25.60 5.29 2.62
N GLY A 252 25.26 6.00 3.71
CA GLY A 252 24.80 5.40 4.96
C GLY A 252 23.32 4.98 4.98
N ARG A 253 22.56 5.27 3.92
CA ARG A 253 21.14 4.91 3.84
C ARG A 253 20.96 3.44 3.48
N THR A 254 19.96 2.78 4.07
CA THR A 254 19.53 1.44 3.64
C THR A 254 18.22 1.51 2.85
N PRO A 255 17.80 0.44 2.14
CA PRO A 255 16.54 0.45 1.39
C PRO A 255 15.27 0.62 2.26
N LEU A 256 15.17 -0.10 3.38
CA LEU A 256 13.96 -0.18 4.22
C LEU A 256 14.24 -0.23 5.72
N ILE A 257 14.99 -1.23 6.18
CA ILE A 257 15.26 -1.39 7.61
C ILE A 257 16.63 -0.76 7.85
N PRO A 258 16.75 0.24 8.74
CA PRO A 258 18.04 0.78 9.12
C PRO A 258 18.96 -0.39 9.54
N PHE A 259 20.14 -0.47 8.93
CA PHE A 259 21.15 -1.50 9.23
C PHE A 259 20.82 -2.94 8.80
N LEU A 260 19.73 -3.17 8.06
CA LEU A 260 19.39 -4.46 7.45
C LEU A 260 18.95 -4.28 5.98
N CYS A 261 19.85 -4.71 5.09
CA CYS A 261 19.85 -4.81 3.61
C CYS A 261 21.02 -4.05 3.00
#